data_AF-G3V8M6-F1
#
_entry.id   AF-G3V8M6-F1
#
_cell.length_a   1.000
_cell.length_b   1.000
_cell.length_c   1.000
_cell.angle_alpha   90.00
_cell.angle_beta   90.00
_cell.angle_gamma   90.00
#
_symmetry.space_group_name_H-M   'P 1'
#
loop_
_entity.id
_entity.type
_entity.pdbx_description
1 polymer ?
#
loop_
_entity_poly.entity_id
_entity_poly.type
_entity_poly.pdbx_seq_one_letter_code
_entity_poly.pdbx_strand_id
1 'polypeptide(L)'
;MAHLMAGQWLLLLMWMAECAQSRATRARTELLNVCMDAKHHKEKPGPEDKLHDQCSPWKTNACCSTNTSQEAHKDISYLYRFNWNHCGTMTPECKRHFIQDTCLYECSPNLGPWIQQVDQSWRKERILDVPLCKEDCVLWWEDCKSSFTCKSNWHKGWNWTSGHNECPVGASCHPFTFYFPTPAVLCEKIWSHSYKLSNYSRGSGRCIQMWFDPAQGNPNEEVARFYAEVMSGAGLREAWLLVCSLSLVLFWVLS
;
A
#
# COMPACT_ATOMS: atom_id res chain seq x y z
N MET A 1 -41.82 -26.55 -24.82
CA MET A 1 -40.61 -25.81 -25.25
C MET A 1 -40.23 -24.69 -24.29
N ALA A 2 -41.15 -23.83 -23.84
CA ALA A 2 -40.84 -22.72 -22.93
C ALA A 2 -40.20 -23.13 -21.59
N HIS A 3 -40.71 -24.15 -20.88
CA HIS A 3 -40.12 -24.61 -19.60
C HIS A 3 -38.70 -25.19 -19.75
N LEU A 4 -38.42 -25.90 -20.85
CA LEU A 4 -37.07 -26.41 -21.15
C LEU A 4 -36.09 -25.26 -21.39
N MET A 5 -36.51 -24.25 -22.16
CA MET A 5 -35.72 -23.04 -22.39
C MET A 5 -35.45 -22.30 -21.07
N ALA A 6 -36.47 -22.12 -20.22
CA ALA A 6 -36.31 -21.43 -18.94
C ALA A 6 -35.40 -22.17 -17.96
N GLY A 7 -35.48 -23.51 -17.89
CA GLY A 7 -34.54 -24.32 -17.10
C GLY A 7 -33.10 -24.21 -17.60
N GLN A 8 -32.89 -24.18 -18.92
CA GLN A 8 -31.57 -23.95 -19.52
C GLN A 8 -31.03 -22.55 -19.21
N TRP A 9 -31.89 -21.52 -19.27
CA TRP A 9 -31.52 -20.15 -18.89
C TRP A 9 -31.14 -20.04 -17.41
N LEU A 10 -31.88 -20.69 -16.50
CA LEU A 10 -31.56 -20.72 -15.08
C LEU A 10 -30.22 -21.40 -14.80
N LEU A 11 -29.96 -22.56 -15.43
CA LEU A 11 -28.68 -23.26 -15.30
C LEU A 11 -27.51 -22.42 -15.84
N LEU A 12 -27.69 -21.74 -16.98
CA LEU A 12 -26.70 -20.82 -17.55
C LEU A 12 -26.41 -19.64 -16.60
N LEU A 13 -27.44 -19.05 -16.01
CA LEU A 13 -27.28 -17.96 -15.03
C LEU A 13 -26.53 -18.43 -13.78
N MET A 14 -26.81 -19.63 -13.26
CA MET A 14 -26.08 -20.22 -12.14
C MET A 14 -24.60 -20.45 -12.48
N TRP A 15 -24.30 -21.02 -13.65
CA TRP A 15 -22.93 -21.22 -14.12
C TRP A 15 -22.17 -19.89 -14.29
N MET A 16 -22.83 -18.86 -14.82
CA MET A 16 -22.25 -17.53 -14.95
C MET A 16 -21.98 -16.90 -13.56
N ALA A 17 -22.88 -17.11 -12.60
CA ALA A 17 -22.70 -16.65 -11.23
C ALA A 17 -21.52 -17.36 -10.52
N GLU A 18 -21.38 -18.69 -10.67
CA GLU A 18 -20.25 -19.46 -10.14
C GLU A 18 -18.92 -19.06 -10.81
N CYS A 19 -18.92 -18.85 -12.12
CA CYS A 19 -17.77 -18.33 -12.87
C CYS A 19 -17.37 -16.93 -12.39
N ALA A 20 -18.35 -16.06 -12.11
CA ALA A 20 -18.08 -14.73 -11.56
C ALA A 20 -17.53 -14.81 -10.12
N GLN A 21 -18.09 -15.67 -9.27
CA GLN A 21 -17.66 -15.87 -7.88
C GLN A 21 -16.24 -16.46 -7.79
N SER A 22 -15.92 -17.44 -8.63
CA SER A 22 -14.59 -18.03 -8.69
C SER A 22 -13.55 -17.00 -9.15
N ARG A 23 -13.85 -16.19 -10.17
CA ARG A 23 -12.99 -15.08 -10.61
C ARG A 23 -12.79 -14.02 -9.53
N ALA A 24 -13.86 -13.59 -8.86
CA ALA A 24 -13.79 -12.61 -7.78
C ALA A 24 -12.99 -13.12 -6.58
N THR A 25 -13.17 -14.40 -6.22
CA THR A 25 -12.41 -15.05 -5.14
C THR A 25 -10.93 -15.14 -5.49
N ARG A 26 -10.62 -15.54 -6.73
CA ARG A 26 -9.25 -15.58 -7.24
C ARG A 26 -8.59 -14.20 -7.20
N ALA A 27 -9.24 -13.18 -7.76
CA ALA A 27 -8.74 -11.80 -7.73
C ALA A 27 -8.52 -11.31 -6.29
N ARG A 28 -9.44 -11.62 -5.37
CA ARG A 28 -9.28 -11.29 -3.95
C ARG A 28 -8.06 -11.98 -3.34
N THR A 29 -7.87 -13.28 -3.58
CA THR A 29 -6.71 -14.01 -3.06
C THR A 29 -5.41 -13.50 -3.65
N GLU A 30 -5.41 -13.05 -4.91
CA GLU A 30 -4.25 -12.45 -5.57
C GLU A 30 -3.85 -11.08 -4.96
N LEU A 31 -4.76 -10.38 -4.26
CA LEU A 31 -4.49 -9.09 -3.60
C LEU A 31 -4.02 -9.22 -2.14
N LEU A 32 -4.10 -10.40 -1.54
CA LEU A 32 -3.78 -10.61 -0.13
C LEU A 32 -2.50 -11.42 0.01
N ASN A 33 -1.66 -11.04 0.98
CA ASN A 33 -0.41 -11.73 1.26
C ASN A 33 0.52 -11.82 0.03
N VAL A 34 0.77 -10.68 -0.60
CA VAL A 34 1.51 -10.55 -1.86
C VAL A 34 2.66 -9.56 -1.72
N CYS A 35 3.79 -9.87 -2.33
CA CYS A 35 4.90 -8.94 -2.46
C CYS A 35 4.86 -8.26 -3.83
N MET A 36 5.23 -6.99 -3.84
CA MET A 36 5.32 -6.18 -5.05
C MET A 36 6.50 -6.62 -5.92
N ASP A 37 6.34 -6.70 -7.24
CA ASP A 37 7.45 -6.90 -8.18
C ASP A 37 8.23 -5.58 -8.37
N ALA A 38 9.06 -5.29 -7.37
CA ALA A 38 10.00 -4.18 -7.34
C ALA A 38 11.40 -4.65 -6.89
N LYS A 39 12.37 -3.73 -6.94
CA LYS A 39 13.79 -4.04 -6.90
C LYS A 39 14.28 -4.84 -5.67
N HIS A 40 13.69 -4.62 -4.50
CA HIS A 40 14.20 -5.14 -3.22
C HIS A 40 13.20 -6.06 -2.48
N HIS A 41 12.12 -6.43 -3.16
CA HIS A 41 11.11 -7.34 -2.67
C HIS A 41 11.48 -8.80 -3.02
N LYS A 42 11.11 -9.70 -2.13
CA LYS A 42 11.07 -11.15 -2.38
C LYS A 42 9.89 -11.46 -3.31
N GLU A 43 9.97 -12.59 -4.00
CA GLU A 43 8.85 -13.08 -4.82
C GLU A 43 7.60 -13.37 -3.98
N LYS A 44 7.78 -13.88 -2.76
CA LYS A 44 6.69 -14.25 -1.85
C LYS A 44 6.99 -13.85 -0.41
N PRO A 45 5.96 -13.51 0.39
CA PRO A 45 6.12 -13.26 1.81
C PRO A 45 6.64 -14.50 2.53
N GLY A 46 7.41 -14.30 3.60
CA GLY A 46 7.85 -15.37 4.47
C GLY A 46 8.67 -14.87 5.66
N PRO A 47 8.97 -15.75 6.63
CA PRO A 47 9.64 -15.38 7.87
C PRO A 47 11.09 -14.89 7.63
N GLU A 48 11.47 -13.89 8.41
CA GLU A 48 12.78 -13.22 8.46
C GLU A 48 13.07 -12.85 9.93
N ASP A 49 13.52 -13.80 10.75
CA ASP A 49 13.64 -13.62 12.20
C ASP A 49 14.56 -12.46 12.63
N LYS A 50 15.43 -12.00 11.72
CA LYS A 50 16.46 -10.99 11.97
C LYS A 50 16.16 -9.63 11.33
N LEU A 51 14.90 -9.35 10.95
CA LEU A 51 14.55 -8.02 10.47
C LEU A 51 14.98 -6.94 11.47
N HIS A 52 15.65 -5.92 10.96
CA HIS A 52 16.33 -4.93 11.75
C HIS A 52 15.37 -3.87 12.31
N ASP A 53 15.46 -3.65 13.62
CA ASP A 53 14.87 -2.50 14.34
C ASP A 53 13.44 -2.17 13.92
N GLN A 54 13.19 -1.05 13.23
CA GLN A 54 11.84 -0.58 12.90
C GLN A 54 11.12 -1.44 11.86
N CYS A 55 11.84 -2.31 11.14
CA CYS A 55 11.24 -3.28 10.20
C CYS A 55 10.85 -4.61 10.89
N SER A 56 11.20 -4.81 12.16
CA SER A 56 10.86 -6.02 12.92
C SER A 56 9.37 -6.39 12.99
N PRO A 57 8.38 -5.47 12.85
CA PRO A 57 6.97 -5.87 12.89
C PRO A 57 6.56 -6.90 11.83
N TRP A 58 7.28 -6.97 10.71
CA TRP A 58 6.99 -7.91 9.61
C TRP A 58 7.74 -9.24 9.70
N LYS A 59 8.56 -9.47 10.75
CA LYS A 59 9.51 -10.61 10.80
C LYS A 59 8.90 -11.99 10.59
N THR A 60 7.62 -12.21 10.93
CA THR A 60 6.96 -13.51 10.75
C THR A 60 6.49 -13.73 9.32
N ASN A 61 6.34 -12.66 8.53
CA ASN A 61 5.77 -12.71 7.19
C ASN A 61 6.14 -11.44 6.39
N ALA A 62 7.40 -11.37 5.94
CA ALA A 62 7.96 -10.18 5.29
C ALA A 62 8.12 -10.37 3.79
N CYS A 63 7.96 -9.27 3.05
CA CYS A 63 8.35 -9.14 1.65
C CYS A 63 9.78 -8.67 1.43
N CYS A 64 10.46 -8.19 2.47
CA CYS A 64 11.85 -7.76 2.40
C CYS A 64 12.78 -8.85 2.95
N SER A 65 14.07 -8.74 2.65
CA SER A 65 15.11 -9.55 3.29
C SER A 65 15.66 -8.87 4.55
N THR A 66 16.32 -9.65 5.42
CA THR A 66 17.12 -9.10 6.52
C THR A 66 18.10 -8.01 6.06
N ASN A 67 18.77 -8.20 4.92
CA ASN A 67 19.70 -7.21 4.38
C ASN A 67 18.99 -5.91 3.97
N THR A 68 17.85 -6.02 3.27
CA THR A 68 17.00 -4.87 2.92
C THR A 68 16.61 -4.07 4.16
N SER A 69 16.24 -4.74 5.26
CA SER A 69 15.85 -4.07 6.50
C SER A 69 16.99 -3.31 7.19
N GLN A 70 18.22 -3.82 7.13
CA GLN A 70 19.39 -3.12 7.67
C GLN A 70 19.72 -1.88 6.84
N GLU A 71 19.63 -2.00 5.52
CA GLU A 71 19.93 -0.90 4.59
C GLU A 71 18.87 0.20 4.63
N ALA A 72 17.63 -0.10 4.99
CA ALA A 72 16.59 0.90 5.24
C ALA A 72 16.96 1.91 6.34
N HIS A 73 17.88 1.55 7.25
CA HIS A 73 18.30 2.40 8.37
C HIS A 73 19.59 3.20 8.07
N LYS A 74 20.26 2.94 6.95
CA LYS A 74 21.51 3.62 6.57
C LYS A 74 21.23 4.89 5.76
N ASP A 75 22.09 5.88 5.94
CA ASP A 75 22.17 7.01 5.02
C ASP A 75 22.89 6.55 3.74
N ILE A 76 22.34 6.91 2.56
CA ILE A 76 22.95 6.59 1.26
C ILE A 76 23.15 5.07 1.06
N SER A 77 22.14 4.28 1.46
CA SER A 77 22.17 2.83 1.29
C SER A 77 22.10 2.42 -0.19
N TYR A 78 22.48 1.18 -0.53
CA TYR A 78 22.42 0.73 -1.92
C TYR A 78 20.98 0.64 -2.46
N LEU A 79 19.97 0.67 -1.58
CA LEU A 79 18.57 0.54 -1.98
C LEU A 79 18.21 1.62 -3.00
N TYR A 80 18.51 2.88 -2.62
CA TYR A 80 18.11 4.09 -3.34
C TYR A 80 19.22 5.13 -3.50
N ARG A 81 20.39 4.91 -2.87
CA ARG A 81 21.46 5.90 -2.73
C ARG A 81 20.95 7.25 -2.20
N PHE A 82 19.92 7.20 -1.38
CA PHE A 82 19.23 8.39 -0.91
C PHE A 82 19.87 8.90 0.37
N ASN A 83 20.31 10.16 0.35
CA ASN A 83 20.76 10.93 1.49
C ASN A 83 19.59 11.71 2.10
N TRP A 84 19.15 11.30 3.28
CA TRP A 84 18.15 12.04 4.05
C TRP A 84 18.64 13.45 4.43
N ASN A 85 19.96 13.67 4.49
CA ASN A 85 20.60 14.92 4.90
C ASN A 85 20.96 15.85 3.73
N HIS A 86 20.24 15.79 2.60
CA HIS A 86 20.52 16.58 1.39
C HIS A 86 20.40 18.11 1.57
N CYS A 87 19.79 18.58 2.66
CA CYS A 87 19.66 20.00 3.04
C CYS A 87 20.21 20.30 4.45
N GLY A 88 21.16 19.49 4.92
CA GLY A 88 21.63 19.49 6.30
C GLY A 88 21.04 18.33 7.11
N THR A 89 21.42 18.21 8.38
CA THR A 89 21.04 17.08 9.23
C THR A 89 19.52 17.06 9.47
N MET A 90 18.87 15.97 9.06
CA MET A 90 17.46 15.70 9.37
C MET A 90 17.30 15.36 10.85
N THR A 91 16.22 15.83 11.47
CA THR A 91 15.93 15.49 12.87
C THR A 91 15.70 13.98 13.02
N PRO A 92 16.14 13.35 14.14
CA PRO A 92 15.92 11.93 14.37
C PRO A 92 14.44 11.51 14.31
N GLU A 93 13.55 12.36 14.79
CA GLU A 93 12.09 12.14 14.79
C GLU A 93 11.55 12.10 13.36
N CYS A 94 11.99 13.02 12.50
CA CYS A 94 11.62 13.01 11.08
C CYS A 94 12.18 11.80 10.35
N LYS A 95 13.47 11.48 10.58
CA LYS A 95 14.15 10.34 9.96
C LYS A 95 13.47 9.01 10.35
N ARG A 96 12.98 8.89 11.58
CA ARG A 96 12.20 7.73 12.04
C ARG A 96 11.03 7.42 11.11
N HIS A 97 10.25 8.42 10.71
CA HIS A 97 9.11 8.20 9.80
C HIS A 97 9.53 7.73 8.40
N PHE A 98 10.63 8.25 7.85
CA PHE A 98 11.16 7.78 6.56
C PHE A 98 11.68 6.34 6.60
N ILE A 99 12.22 5.91 7.74
CA ILE A 99 12.61 4.51 7.96
C ILE A 99 11.36 3.63 8.03
N GLN A 100 10.32 4.04 8.78
CA GLN A 100 9.07 3.30 8.88
C GLN A 100 8.36 3.18 7.53
N ASP A 101 8.36 4.25 6.74
CA ASP A 101 7.89 4.28 5.35
C ASP A 101 8.64 3.27 4.48
N THR A 102 9.97 3.26 4.56
CA THR A 102 10.78 2.27 3.82
C THR A 102 10.46 0.85 4.28
N CYS A 103 10.34 0.59 5.59
CA CYS A 103 9.98 -0.73 6.11
C CYS A 103 8.58 -1.16 5.65
N LEU A 104 7.58 -0.25 5.68
CA LEU A 104 6.24 -0.55 5.18
C LEU A 104 6.28 -0.91 3.69
N TYR A 105 6.93 -0.08 2.88
CA TYR A 105 7.00 -0.26 1.43
C TYR A 105 7.71 -1.56 1.04
N GLU A 106 8.85 -1.87 1.67
CA GLU A 106 9.66 -3.05 1.33
C GLU A 106 9.13 -4.35 1.95
N CYS A 107 8.65 -4.30 3.20
CA CYS A 107 8.42 -5.50 3.99
C CYS A 107 6.95 -5.93 4.05
N SER A 108 5.99 -5.05 3.75
CA SER A 108 4.57 -5.35 3.95
C SER A 108 3.98 -6.27 2.87
N PRO A 109 3.36 -7.40 3.26
CA PRO A 109 2.59 -8.25 2.34
C PRO A 109 1.13 -7.78 2.18
N ASN A 110 0.77 -6.62 2.77
CA ASN A 110 -0.60 -6.13 2.90
C ASN A 110 -0.89 -4.91 2.03
N LEU A 111 -0.08 -4.66 1.00
CA LEU A 111 -0.24 -3.53 0.09
C LEU A 111 -0.96 -3.89 -1.23
N GLY A 112 -1.28 -5.17 -1.44
CA GLY A 112 -1.83 -5.69 -2.70
C GLY A 112 -2.98 -4.90 -3.33
N PRO A 113 -4.02 -4.45 -2.58
CA PRO A 113 -5.13 -3.67 -3.14
C PRO A 113 -4.70 -2.36 -3.86
N TRP A 114 -3.51 -1.86 -3.56
CA TRP A 114 -2.99 -0.60 -4.11
C TRP A 114 -1.83 -0.79 -5.08
N ILE A 115 -1.40 -2.03 -5.31
CA ILE A 115 -0.34 -2.34 -6.27
C ILE A 115 -0.86 -2.12 -7.69
N GLN A 116 -0.10 -1.39 -8.49
CA GLN A 116 -0.37 -1.13 -9.90
C GLN A 116 0.88 -1.41 -10.75
N GLN A 117 0.64 -1.97 -11.93
CA GLN A 117 1.67 -2.15 -12.95
C GLN A 117 2.16 -0.79 -13.45
N VAL A 118 3.47 -0.68 -13.63
CA VAL A 118 4.16 0.49 -14.19
C VAL A 118 5.30 0.04 -15.10
N ASP A 119 5.58 0.85 -16.12
CA ASP A 119 6.72 0.64 -16.99
C ASP A 119 7.86 1.57 -16.57
N GLN A 120 8.69 1.12 -15.61
CA GLN A 120 9.83 1.87 -15.09
C GLN A 120 11.07 0.98 -15.07
N SER A 121 12.24 1.58 -15.32
CA SER A 121 13.51 0.84 -15.41
C SER A 121 13.91 0.10 -14.12
N TRP A 122 13.37 0.49 -12.97
CA TRP A 122 13.77 -0.01 -11.65
C TRP A 122 12.66 -0.78 -10.92
N ARG A 123 11.43 -0.81 -11.42
CA ARG A 123 10.31 -1.57 -10.86
C ARG A 123 9.23 -1.79 -11.91
N LYS A 124 8.51 -2.91 -11.81
CA LYS A 124 7.33 -3.19 -12.65
C LYS A 124 6.03 -2.88 -11.94
N GLU A 125 6.07 -2.82 -10.61
CA GLU A 125 4.92 -2.55 -9.79
C GLU A 125 5.21 -1.44 -8.78
N ARG A 126 4.16 -0.67 -8.42
CA ARG A 126 4.21 0.32 -7.34
C ARG A 126 2.87 0.41 -6.62
N ILE A 127 2.87 0.96 -5.41
CA ILE A 127 1.64 1.40 -4.76
C ILE A 127 1.17 2.78 -5.25
N LEU A 128 -0.15 2.97 -5.26
CA LEU A 128 -0.81 4.27 -5.38
C LEU A 128 -1.99 4.40 -4.39
N ASP A 129 -2.14 5.59 -3.81
CA ASP A 129 -3.25 6.02 -2.96
C ASP A 129 -3.55 5.09 -1.76
N VAL A 130 -2.52 4.50 -1.17
CA VAL A 130 -2.66 3.72 0.07
C VAL A 130 -3.22 4.63 1.18
N PRO A 131 -4.37 4.30 1.79
CA PRO A 131 -5.02 5.16 2.78
C PRO A 131 -4.22 5.11 4.08
N LEU A 132 -3.35 6.08 4.31
CA LEU A 132 -2.55 6.15 5.53
C LEU A 132 -3.41 6.68 6.67
N CYS A 133 -3.28 6.09 7.87
CA CYS A 133 -4.01 6.56 9.04
C CYS A 133 -3.71 8.02 9.36
N LYS A 134 -4.73 8.74 9.81
CA LYS A 134 -4.65 10.19 10.05
C LYS A 134 -3.50 10.54 10.98
N GLU A 135 -3.34 9.79 12.07
CA GLU A 135 -2.31 10.03 13.08
C GLU A 135 -0.90 9.86 12.50
N ASP A 136 -0.67 8.83 11.67
CA ASP A 136 0.65 8.57 11.09
C ASP A 136 1.10 9.70 10.17
N CYS A 137 0.20 10.18 9.32
CA CYS A 137 0.51 11.28 8.40
C CYS A 137 0.70 12.63 9.13
N VAL A 138 -0.14 12.91 10.13
CA VAL A 138 -0.03 14.14 10.94
C VAL A 138 1.28 14.14 11.75
N LEU A 139 1.60 13.03 12.43
CA LEU A 139 2.83 12.93 13.21
C LEU A 139 4.08 12.98 12.33
N TRP A 140 4.05 12.37 11.15
CA TRP A 140 5.17 12.51 10.19
C TRP A 140 5.42 13.97 9.83
N TRP A 141 4.37 14.71 9.51
CA TRP A 141 4.49 16.12 9.18
C TRP A 141 4.97 16.97 10.36
N GLU A 142 4.41 16.77 11.55
CA GLU A 142 4.81 17.51 12.76
C GLU A 142 6.27 17.27 13.14
N ASP A 143 6.73 16.02 13.09
CA ASP A 143 8.12 15.66 13.43
C ASP A 143 9.13 16.16 12.39
N CYS A 144 8.67 16.41 11.15
CA CYS A 144 9.51 16.91 10.06
C CYS A 144 9.50 18.44 9.88
N LYS A 145 8.61 19.19 10.54
CA LYS A 145 8.42 20.63 10.25
C LYS A 145 9.67 21.51 10.42
N SER A 146 10.60 21.11 11.30
CA SER A 146 11.87 21.79 11.56
C SER A 146 13.03 21.30 10.70
N SER A 147 12.85 20.18 9.97
CA SER A 147 13.81 19.70 8.98
C SER A 147 13.72 20.51 7.68
N PHE A 148 14.73 20.40 6.83
CA PHE A 148 14.84 21.15 5.58
C PHE A 148 14.88 20.23 4.37
N THR A 149 14.35 20.73 3.25
CA THR A 149 14.42 20.08 1.93
C THR A 149 14.45 21.15 0.84
N CYS A 150 14.51 20.74 -0.43
CA CYS A 150 14.59 21.63 -1.58
C CYS A 150 13.56 21.31 -2.67
N LYS A 151 12.60 20.40 -2.41
CA LYS A 151 11.51 20.04 -3.34
C LYS A 151 10.40 19.22 -2.67
N SER A 152 9.22 19.25 -3.30
CA SER A 152 7.98 18.62 -2.82
C SER A 152 7.69 17.21 -3.36
N ASN A 153 8.50 16.68 -4.27
CA ASN A 153 8.34 15.33 -4.80
C ASN A 153 9.70 14.67 -4.88
N TRP A 154 9.94 13.64 -4.08
CA TRP A 154 11.22 12.97 -3.91
C TRP A 154 11.41 11.75 -4.82
N HIS A 155 10.41 11.36 -5.62
CA HIS A 155 10.61 10.29 -6.61
C HIS A 155 11.45 10.70 -7.82
N LYS A 156 11.50 11.99 -8.18
CA LYS A 156 12.08 12.42 -9.47
C LYS A 156 12.72 13.81 -9.42
N GLY A 157 13.62 14.10 -10.35
CA GLY A 157 14.21 15.42 -10.51
C GLY A 157 15.31 15.75 -9.51
N TRP A 158 15.98 14.74 -8.94
CA TRP A 158 17.22 14.93 -8.17
C TRP A 158 18.40 15.06 -9.13
N ASN A 159 19.43 15.79 -8.71
CA ASN A 159 20.76 15.70 -9.29
C ASN A 159 21.47 14.48 -8.69
N TRP A 160 22.02 13.60 -9.53
CA TRP A 160 22.70 12.37 -9.10
C TRP A 160 24.19 12.34 -9.43
N THR A 161 24.75 13.49 -9.85
CA THR A 161 26.14 13.58 -10.37
C THR A 161 27.18 13.10 -9.35
N SER A 162 26.95 13.32 -8.04
CA SER A 162 27.81 12.85 -6.95
C SER A 162 27.55 11.41 -6.49
N GLY A 163 26.68 10.68 -7.20
CA GLY A 163 26.33 9.29 -6.91
C GLY A 163 25.22 9.09 -5.87
N HIS A 164 24.75 10.17 -5.24
CA HIS A 164 23.59 10.21 -4.34
C HIS A 164 22.70 11.41 -4.70
N ASN A 165 21.51 11.53 -4.12
CA ASN A 165 20.60 12.63 -4.45
C ASN A 165 21.10 13.96 -3.89
N GLU A 166 21.15 14.95 -4.78
CA GLU A 166 21.38 16.35 -4.48
C GLU A 166 20.24 17.18 -5.02
N CYS A 167 20.01 18.34 -4.38
CA CYS A 167 19.01 19.29 -4.82
C CYS A 167 19.16 19.64 -6.31
N PRO A 168 18.03 19.88 -7.02
CA PRO A 168 18.08 20.38 -8.39
C PRO A 168 18.94 21.64 -8.48
N VAL A 169 19.63 21.83 -9.60
CA VAL A 169 20.47 23.02 -9.82
C VAL A 169 19.63 24.29 -9.64
N GLY A 170 20.09 25.20 -8.78
CA GLY A 170 19.40 26.45 -8.46
C GLY A 170 18.27 26.34 -7.43
N ALA A 171 17.95 25.14 -6.93
CA ALA A 171 17.02 24.98 -5.82
C ALA A 171 17.70 25.31 -4.47
N SER A 172 16.99 26.03 -3.62
CA SER A 172 17.43 26.38 -2.27
C SER A 172 16.75 25.49 -1.22
N CYS A 173 17.44 25.24 -0.12
CA CYS A 173 16.87 24.53 1.01
C CYS A 173 15.94 25.45 1.82
N HIS A 174 14.72 24.98 2.07
CA HIS A 174 13.72 25.62 2.92
C HIS A 174 13.16 24.61 3.93
N PRO A 175 12.55 25.07 5.04
CA PRO A 175 11.85 24.19 5.96
C PRO A 175 10.83 23.32 5.23
N PHE A 176 10.58 22.10 5.71
CA PHE A 176 9.59 21.20 5.13
C PHE A 176 8.24 21.88 4.92
N THR A 177 7.82 22.74 5.85
CA THR A 177 6.55 23.50 5.77
C THR A 177 6.42 24.39 4.53
N PHE A 178 7.53 24.81 3.92
CA PHE A 178 7.52 25.56 2.66
C PHE A 178 7.08 24.68 1.47
N TYR A 179 7.63 23.46 1.38
CA TYR A 179 7.33 22.53 0.29
C TYR A 179 6.10 21.64 0.58
N PHE A 180 5.80 21.46 1.85
CA PHE A 180 4.72 20.63 2.38
C PHE A 180 3.93 21.44 3.42
N PRO A 181 3.05 22.36 2.99
CA PRO A 181 2.33 23.25 3.90
C PRO A 181 1.30 22.54 4.80
N THR A 182 0.91 21.30 4.49
CA THR A 182 -0.02 20.51 5.30
C THR A 182 0.42 19.04 5.34
N PRO A 183 -0.04 18.25 6.33
CA PRO A 183 0.21 16.81 6.38
C PRO A 183 -0.20 16.07 5.11
N ALA A 184 -1.37 16.39 4.56
CA ALA A 184 -1.85 15.80 3.31
C ALA A 184 -0.85 16.02 2.16
N VAL A 185 -0.32 17.24 2.03
CA VAL A 185 0.65 17.55 0.97
C VAL A 185 1.95 16.76 1.13
N LEU A 186 2.41 16.52 2.37
CA LEU A 186 3.57 15.66 2.61
C LEU A 186 3.29 14.23 2.14
N CYS A 187 2.32 13.55 2.75
CA CYS A 187 2.06 12.13 2.51
C CYS A 187 1.68 11.84 1.06
N GLU A 188 0.92 12.73 0.42
CA GLU A 188 0.45 12.54 -0.96
C GLU A 188 1.51 12.88 -2.00
N LYS A 189 2.31 13.95 -1.81
CA LYS A 189 3.19 14.43 -2.89
C LYS A 189 4.61 13.88 -2.84
N ILE A 190 5.14 13.63 -1.64
CA ILE A 190 6.56 13.30 -1.47
C ILE A 190 6.95 12.07 -2.31
N TRP A 191 6.09 11.04 -2.33
CA TRP A 191 6.27 9.83 -3.13
C TRP A 191 5.25 9.70 -4.25
N SER A 192 4.88 10.80 -4.91
CA SER A 192 4.00 10.81 -6.08
C SER A 192 2.74 9.95 -5.91
N HIS A 193 1.94 10.25 -4.90
CA HIS A 193 0.69 9.57 -4.55
C HIS A 193 0.85 8.09 -4.17
N SER A 194 1.97 7.71 -3.54
CA SER A 194 2.06 6.37 -2.94
C SER A 194 1.07 6.22 -1.78
N TYR A 195 0.89 7.30 -1.01
CA TYR A 195 -0.09 7.37 0.09
C TYR A 195 -1.13 8.45 -0.16
N LYS A 196 -2.27 8.28 0.51
CA LYS A 196 -3.34 9.25 0.63
C LYS A 196 -3.69 9.43 2.10
N LEU A 197 -3.82 10.68 2.57
CA LEU A 197 -4.29 10.92 3.93
C LEU A 197 -5.74 10.42 4.06
N SER A 198 -5.97 9.49 4.99
CA SER A 198 -7.32 9.04 5.31
C SER A 198 -7.93 9.86 6.45
N ASN A 199 -9.26 9.86 6.54
CA ASN A 199 -9.99 10.42 7.68
C ASN A 199 -10.13 9.42 8.84
N TYR A 200 -9.60 8.21 8.69
CA TYR A 200 -9.73 7.15 9.68
C TYR A 200 -8.54 7.15 10.64
N SER A 201 -8.84 6.80 11.89
CA SER A 201 -7.82 6.62 12.91
C SER A 201 -7.22 5.21 12.87
N ARG A 202 -6.02 5.08 13.42
CA ARG A 202 -5.40 3.78 13.74
C ARG A 202 -6.39 2.85 14.46
N GLY A 203 -6.35 1.56 14.16
CA GLY A 203 -7.27 0.54 14.71
C GLY A 203 -8.68 0.52 14.10
N SER A 204 -9.01 1.41 13.17
CA SER A 204 -10.32 1.43 12.51
C SER A 204 -10.59 0.26 11.54
N GLY A 205 -9.55 -0.46 11.13
CA GLY A 205 -9.61 -1.43 10.03
C GLY A 205 -9.79 -0.79 8.64
N ARG A 206 -9.66 0.54 8.51
CA ARG A 206 -9.94 1.29 7.27
C ARG A 206 -8.75 2.06 6.68
N CYS A 207 -7.65 2.14 7.41
CA CYS A 207 -6.42 2.80 6.99
C CYS A 207 -5.20 1.96 7.35
N ILE A 208 -4.17 2.01 6.51
CA ILE A 208 -2.88 1.38 6.75
C ILE A 208 -2.12 2.18 7.80
N GLN A 209 -1.61 1.46 8.79
CA GLN A 209 -0.73 2.00 9.81
C GLN A 209 0.72 1.90 9.32
N MET A 210 1.44 3.03 9.38
CA MET A 210 2.84 3.10 8.93
C MET A 210 3.75 2.14 9.70
N TRP A 211 3.49 2.04 10.99
CA TRP A 211 4.19 1.17 11.93
C TRP A 211 3.23 0.67 13.00
N PHE A 212 3.48 -0.49 13.60
CA PHE A 212 2.64 -1.08 14.64
C PHE A 212 3.46 -1.93 15.61
N ASP A 213 2.91 -2.15 16.81
CA ASP A 213 3.48 -3.03 17.80
C ASP A 213 3.23 -4.51 17.41
N PRO A 214 4.27 -5.31 17.11
CA PRO A 214 4.10 -6.71 16.71
C PRO A 214 3.47 -7.58 17.79
N ALA A 215 3.50 -7.18 19.08
CA ALA A 215 2.84 -7.92 20.15
C ALA A 215 1.30 -7.91 20.01
N GLN A 216 0.75 -6.94 19.28
CA GLN A 216 -0.69 -6.80 19.02
C GLN A 216 -1.11 -7.39 17.67
N GLY A 217 -0.19 -8.03 16.95
CA GLY A 217 -0.41 -8.51 15.60
C GLY A 217 -0.34 -7.40 14.55
N ASN A 218 -0.53 -7.78 13.28
CA ASN A 218 -0.46 -6.85 12.16
C ASN A 218 -1.86 -6.31 11.81
N PRO A 219 -2.20 -5.05 12.16
CA PRO A 219 -3.52 -4.48 11.90
C PRO A 219 -3.79 -4.27 10.41
N ASN A 220 -2.75 -4.20 9.58
CA ASN A 220 -2.89 -3.96 8.14
C ASN A 220 -3.47 -5.17 7.38
N GLU A 221 -3.47 -6.37 7.98
CA GLU A 221 -4.12 -7.54 7.40
C GLU A 221 -5.63 -7.35 7.23
N GLU A 222 -6.30 -6.79 8.24
CA GLU A 222 -7.74 -6.50 8.17
C GLU A 222 -8.04 -5.43 7.13
N VAL A 223 -7.22 -4.38 7.09
CA VAL A 223 -7.37 -3.27 6.14
C VAL A 223 -7.25 -3.79 4.70
N ALA A 224 -6.19 -4.56 4.40
CA ALA A 224 -6.01 -5.15 3.07
C ALA A 224 -7.18 -6.06 2.69
N ARG A 225 -7.67 -6.87 3.62
CA ARG A 225 -8.84 -7.74 3.43
C ARG A 225 -10.10 -6.93 3.09
N PHE A 226 -10.36 -5.86 3.83
CA PHE A 226 -11.50 -4.97 3.58
C PHE A 226 -11.45 -4.38 2.16
N TYR A 227 -10.32 -3.82 1.73
CA TYR A 227 -10.23 -3.22 0.39
C TYR A 227 -10.27 -4.27 -0.74
N ALA A 228 -9.67 -5.45 -0.54
CA ALA A 228 -9.77 -6.54 -1.51
C ALA A 228 -11.23 -7.02 -1.69
N GLU A 229 -12.05 -7.02 -0.64
CA GLU A 229 -13.48 -7.32 -0.71
C GLU A 229 -14.28 -6.27 -1.48
N VAL A 230 -14.01 -4.99 -1.22
CA VAL A 230 -14.64 -3.88 -1.93
C VAL A 230 -14.29 -3.93 -3.42
N MET A 231 -13.02 -4.14 -3.75
CA MET A 231 -12.52 -4.18 -5.14
C MET A 231 -13.01 -5.40 -5.92
N SER A 232 -13.15 -6.56 -5.27
CA SER A 232 -13.69 -7.78 -5.90
C SER A 232 -15.21 -7.72 -6.14
N GLY A 233 -15.87 -6.61 -5.77
CA GLY A 233 -17.30 -6.43 -5.98
C GLY A 233 -18.15 -7.31 -5.07
N ALA A 234 -17.62 -7.79 -3.94
CA ALA A 234 -18.38 -8.64 -3.02
C ALA A 234 -19.65 -7.95 -2.49
N GLY A 235 -19.71 -6.61 -2.47
CA GLY A 235 -20.92 -5.85 -2.16
C GLY A 235 -22.07 -6.01 -3.17
N LEU A 236 -21.79 -6.36 -4.44
CA LEU A 236 -22.83 -6.71 -5.42
C LEU A 236 -23.50 -8.07 -5.10
N ARG A 237 -22.93 -8.88 -4.20
CA ARG A 237 -23.47 -10.21 -3.81
C ARG A 237 -24.81 -10.13 -3.09
N GLU A 238 -25.02 -9.16 -2.19
CA GLU A 238 -26.30 -9.08 -1.46
C GLU A 238 -27.46 -8.78 -2.41
N ALA A 239 -27.23 -7.88 -3.38
CA ALA A 239 -28.23 -7.58 -4.41
C ALA A 239 -28.47 -8.77 -5.34
N TRP A 240 -27.41 -9.46 -5.79
CA TRP A 240 -27.55 -10.57 -6.76
C TRP A 240 -28.12 -11.85 -6.13
N LEU A 241 -27.77 -12.19 -4.87
CA LEU A 241 -28.37 -13.35 -4.18
C LEU A 241 -29.86 -13.12 -3.89
N LEU A 242 -30.27 -11.88 -3.58
CA LEU A 242 -31.68 -11.52 -3.46
C LEU A 242 -32.41 -11.61 -4.81
N VAL A 243 -31.80 -11.14 -5.91
CA VAL A 243 -32.40 -11.26 -7.25
C VAL A 243 -32.48 -12.72 -7.72
N CYS A 244 -31.47 -13.55 -7.45
CA CYS A 244 -31.48 -14.98 -7.78
C CYS A 244 -32.52 -15.76 -6.95
N SER A 245 -32.64 -15.48 -5.65
CA SER A 245 -33.66 -16.11 -4.81
C SER A 245 -35.07 -15.68 -5.23
N LEU A 246 -35.29 -14.40 -5.55
CA LEU A 246 -36.57 -13.90 -6.07
C LEU A 246 -36.94 -14.53 -7.41
N SER A 247 -35.99 -14.67 -8.34
CA SER A 247 -36.24 -15.29 -9.65
C SER A 247 -36.50 -16.80 -9.56
N LEU A 248 -35.83 -17.52 -8.66
CA LEU A 248 -36.13 -18.92 -8.37
C LEU A 248 -37.53 -19.11 -7.77
N VAL A 249 -37.92 -18.24 -6.83
CA VAL A 249 -39.28 -18.25 -6.25
C VAL A 249 -40.32 -17.92 -7.32
N LEU A 250 -40.09 -16.90 -8.16
CA LEU A 250 -40.97 -16.57 -9.29
C LEU A 250 -41.08 -17.73 -10.29
N PHE A 251 -39.99 -18.44 -10.58
CA PHE A 251 -40.02 -19.61 -11.47
C PHE A 251 -40.82 -20.78 -10.88
N TRP A 252 -40.68 -21.04 -9.57
CA TRP A 252 -41.48 -22.04 -8.85
C TRP A 252 -42.96 -21.70 -8.80
N VAL A 253 -43.31 -20.41 -8.72
CA VAL A 253 -44.71 -19.94 -8.72
C VAL A 253 -45.34 -19.95 -10.12
N LEU A 254 -44.53 -19.80 -11.19
CA LEU A 254 -44.99 -19.71 -12.58
C LEU A 254 -44.94 -21.04 -13.36
N SER A 255 -44.40 -22.13 -12.81
CA SER A 255 -44.55 -23.50 -13.35
C SER A 255 -45.75 -24.21 -12.76
#